data_AF-A0AAJ0MVW7-F1
#
_entry.id   AF-A0AAJ0MVW7-F1
#
_cell.length_a   1.000
_cell.length_b   1.000
_cell.length_c   1.000
_cell.angle_alpha   90.00
_cell.angle_beta   90.00
_cell.angle_gamma   90.00
#
_symmetry.space_group_name_H-M   'P 1'
#
loop_
_entity.id
_entity.type
_entity.pdbx_description
1 polymer ?
#
loop_
_entity_poly.entity_id
_entity_poly.type
_entity_poly.pdbx_seq_one_letter_code
_entity_poly.pdbx_strand_id
1 'polypeptide(L)'
;MSSGYGMNGGPSRCFPFWQEVLACYVVNSNEEDASGRKKCSPMLEDYYECLHHRKEAARVQALQAAYRKAEAEGGYKANPPTAGQIRNLGILGKEEDSRAVLGSK
;
A
#
# COMPACT_ATOMS: atom_id res chain seq x y z
N MET A 1 8.81 30.45 -0.36
CA MET A 1 7.89 29.29 -0.29
C MET A 1 8.70 28.02 -0.55
N SER A 2 9.08 27.25 0.47
CA SER A 2 9.73 25.95 0.28
C SER A 2 8.69 24.85 0.08
N SER A 3 7.82 24.99 -0.94
CA SER A 3 6.62 24.18 -1.18
C SER A 3 6.90 22.73 -1.65
N GLY A 4 7.95 22.11 -1.13
CA GLY A 4 8.36 20.77 -1.53
C GLY A 4 9.66 20.26 -0.92
N TYR A 5 10.45 21.10 -0.26
CA TYR A 5 11.73 20.71 0.33
C TYR A 5 11.58 20.25 1.79
N GLY A 6 12.21 19.12 2.12
CA GLY A 6 12.31 18.57 3.47
C GLY A 6 13.49 19.14 4.27
N MET A 7 13.67 18.63 5.49
CA MET A 7 14.68 19.11 6.44
C MET A 7 16.12 19.09 5.89
N ASN A 8 16.44 18.13 5.03
CA ASN A 8 17.79 17.97 4.46
C ASN A 8 17.96 18.68 3.10
N GLY A 9 17.03 19.55 2.71
CA GLY A 9 17.08 20.26 1.43
C GLY A 9 16.73 19.41 0.20
N GLY A 10 16.43 18.11 0.37
CA GLY A 10 15.87 17.24 -0.66
C GLY A 10 14.34 17.32 -0.74
N PRO A 11 13.70 16.63 -1.70
CA PRO A 11 12.25 16.55 -1.76
C PRO A 11 11.66 15.95 -0.48
N SER A 12 10.53 16.49 -0.02
CA SER A 12 9.82 15.98 1.15
C SER A 12 9.17 14.61 0.85
N ARG A 13 8.87 13.84 1.91
CA ARG A 13 8.34 12.46 1.80
C ARG A 13 7.15 12.31 0.85
N CYS A 14 6.21 13.27 0.87
CA CYS A 14 4.99 13.21 0.06
C CYS A 14 5.02 14.15 -1.15
N PHE A 15 6.19 14.70 -1.48
CA PHE A 15 6.34 15.59 -2.63
C PHE A 15 5.99 14.93 -3.97
N PRO A 16 6.35 13.66 -4.25
CA PRO A 16 5.96 13.01 -5.50
C PRO A 16 4.44 12.96 -5.71
N PHE A 17 3.67 12.62 -4.67
CA PHE A 17 2.20 12.62 -4.74
C PHE A 17 1.63 14.03 -4.97
N TRP A 18 2.25 15.05 -4.38
CA TRP A 18 1.87 16.43 -4.65
C TRP A 18 2.14 16.84 -6.11
N GLN A 19 3.24 16.38 -6.70
CA GLN A 19 3.54 16.62 -8.11
C GLN A 19 2.48 15.99 -9.03
N GLU A 20 1.97 14.80 -8.71
CA GLU A 20 0.89 14.16 -9.45
C GLU A 20 -0.43 14.95 -9.37
N VAL A 21 -0.75 15.49 -8.19
CA VAL A 21 -1.92 16.39 -8.03
C VAL A 21 -1.78 17.63 -8.91
N LEU A 22 -0.62 18.27 -8.88
CA LEU A 22 -0.34 19.44 -9.70
C LEU A 22 -0.38 19.13 -11.19
N ALA A 23 0.22 18.02 -11.62
CA ALA A 23 0.19 17.57 -13.00
C ALA A 23 -1.26 17.36 -13.47
N CYS A 24 -2.09 16.73 -12.65
CA CYS A 24 -3.50 16.54 -12.98
C CYS A 24 -4.27 17.88 -13.05
N TYR A 25 -4.03 18.82 -12.14
CA TYR A 25 -4.67 20.14 -12.15
C TYR A 25 -4.27 20.97 -13.37
N VAL A 26 -3.01 20.93 -13.80
CA VAL A 26 -2.53 21.64 -14.99
C VAL A 26 -3.21 21.12 -16.26
N VAL A 27 -3.48 19.81 -16.34
CA VAL A 27 -4.13 19.20 -17.51
C VAL A 27 -5.65 19.42 -17.51
N ASN A 28 -6.28 19.47 -16.33
CA ASN A 28 -7.75 19.44 -16.21
C ASN A 28 -8.39 20.74 -15.71
N SER A 29 -7.62 21.80 -15.44
CA SER A 29 -8.17 23.09 -15.02
C SER A 29 -7.32 24.25 -15.52
N ASN A 30 -7.95 25.41 -15.63
CA ASN A 30 -7.28 26.67 -15.94
C ASN A 30 -7.80 27.77 -14.98
N GLU A 31 -7.41 29.02 -15.21
CA GLU A 31 -7.78 30.14 -14.34
C GLU A 31 -9.28 30.46 -14.37
N GLU A 32 -9.95 30.19 -15.50
CA GLU A 32 -11.37 30.52 -15.73
C GLU A 32 -12.32 29.37 -15.38
N ASP A 33 -11.86 28.12 -15.48
CA ASP A 33 -12.63 26.90 -15.19
C ASP A 33 -11.86 25.95 -14.27
N ALA A 34 -12.30 25.92 -13.00
CA ALA A 34 -11.81 25.03 -11.96
C ALA A 34 -12.59 23.70 -11.86
N SER A 35 -13.64 23.51 -12.64
CA SER A 35 -14.56 22.37 -12.50
C SER A 35 -13.87 21.02 -12.72
N GLY A 36 -12.87 20.97 -13.62
CA GLY A 36 -12.13 19.76 -13.93
C GLY A 36 -11.15 19.30 -12.85
N ARG A 37 -10.86 20.12 -11.83
CA ARG A 37 -10.06 19.67 -10.65
C ARG A 37 -10.69 18.49 -9.92
N LYS A 38 -12.01 18.34 -9.99
CA LYS A 38 -12.73 17.20 -9.39
C LYS A 38 -12.29 15.85 -9.97
N LYS A 39 -11.85 15.81 -11.24
CA LYS A 39 -11.33 14.58 -11.88
C LYS A 39 -10.04 14.08 -11.21
N CYS A 40 -9.32 14.96 -10.54
CA CYS A 40 -8.07 14.66 -9.86
C CYS A 40 -8.24 14.19 -8.41
N SER A 41 -9.48 13.84 -7.99
CA SER A 41 -9.75 13.27 -6.67
C SER A 41 -8.85 12.08 -6.31
N PRO A 42 -8.57 11.12 -7.23
CA PRO A 42 -7.70 9.98 -6.89
C PRO A 42 -6.28 10.41 -6.47
N MET A 43 -5.65 11.30 -7.24
CA MET A 43 -4.31 11.81 -6.91
C MET A 43 -4.32 12.61 -5.60
N LEU A 44 -5.38 13.38 -5.37
CA LEU A 44 -5.55 14.14 -4.15
C LEU A 44 -5.71 13.20 -2.93
N GLU A 45 -6.48 12.12 -3.08
CA GLU A 45 -6.62 11.09 -2.05
C GLU A 45 -5.29 10.43 -1.71
N ASP A 46 -4.46 10.10 -2.71
CA ASP A 46 -3.13 9.49 -2.49
C ASP A 46 -2.18 10.45 -1.76
N TYR A 47 -2.23 11.75 -2.09
CA TYR A 47 -1.47 12.76 -1.36
C TYR A 47 -1.91 12.85 0.13
N TYR A 48 -3.21 12.88 0.40
CA TYR A 48 -3.73 12.89 1.77
C TYR A 48 -3.48 11.58 2.51
N GLU A 49 -3.49 10.45 1.80
CA GLU A 49 -3.09 9.15 2.34
C GLU A 49 -1.63 9.22 2.80
N CYS A 50 -0.70 9.67 1.95
CA CYS A 50 0.71 9.81 2.32
C CYS A 50 0.93 10.75 3.52
N LEU A 51 0.12 11.79 3.68
CA LEU A 51 0.25 12.71 4.82
C LEU A 51 -0.26 12.11 6.14
N HIS A 52 -1.35 11.35 6.09
CA HIS A 52 -2.09 10.97 7.29
C HIS A 52 -2.14 9.46 7.57
N HIS A 53 -1.72 8.62 6.62
CA HIS A 53 -1.66 7.15 6.71
C HIS A 53 -2.96 6.52 7.23
N ARG A 54 -4.13 7.10 6.90
CA ARG A 54 -5.42 6.66 7.44
C ARG A 54 -5.82 5.27 6.96
N LYS A 55 -5.67 5.04 5.65
CA LYS A 55 -5.99 3.75 5.03
C LYS A 55 -5.02 2.68 5.54
N GLU A 56 -3.74 3.01 5.66
CA GLU A 56 -2.73 2.11 6.22
C GLU A 56 -2.99 1.77 7.69
N ALA A 57 -3.28 2.76 8.54
CA ALA A 57 -3.59 2.52 9.96
C ALA A 57 -4.79 1.58 10.13
N ALA A 58 -5.85 1.77 9.35
CA ALA A 58 -7.02 0.88 9.36
C ALA A 58 -6.66 -0.54 8.91
N ARG A 59 -5.85 -0.68 7.86
CA ARG A 59 -5.37 -1.98 7.37
C ARG A 59 -4.54 -2.70 8.43
N VAL A 60 -3.59 -2.02 9.06
CA VAL A 60 -2.74 -2.58 10.12
C VAL A 60 -3.59 -3.04 11.30
N GLN A 61 -4.58 -2.25 11.72
CA GLN A 61 -5.49 -2.65 12.79
C GLN A 61 -6.28 -3.92 12.45
N ALA A 62 -6.80 -4.04 11.23
CA ALA A 62 -7.50 -5.23 10.77
C ALA A 62 -6.57 -6.47 10.76
N LEU A 63 -5.34 -6.32 10.26
CA LEU A 63 -4.34 -7.38 10.25
C LEU A 63 -3.95 -7.81 11.67
N GLN A 64 -3.72 -6.86 12.58
CA GLN A 64 -3.41 -7.16 13.98
C GLN A 64 -4.57 -7.85 14.70
N ALA A 65 -5.81 -7.47 14.41
CA ALA A 65 -7.00 -8.14 14.95
C ALA A 65 -7.08 -9.60 14.46
N ALA A 66 -6.88 -9.83 13.16
CA ALA A 66 -6.84 -11.18 12.59
C ALA A 66 -5.70 -12.01 13.17
N TYR A 67 -4.51 -11.42 13.32
CA TYR A 67 -3.35 -12.07 13.90
C TYR A 67 -3.60 -12.51 15.35
N ARG A 68 -4.10 -11.61 16.21
CA ARG A 68 -4.44 -11.94 17.60
C ARG A 68 -5.50 -13.02 17.71
N LYS A 69 -6.50 -13.02 16.82
CA LYS A 69 -7.50 -14.09 16.76
C LYS A 69 -6.85 -15.43 16.42
N ALA A 70 -5.99 -15.45 15.39
CA ALA A 70 -5.26 -16.66 15.00
C ALA A 70 -4.35 -17.17 16.14
N GLU A 71 -3.67 -16.27 16.86
CA GLU A 71 -2.86 -16.63 18.04
C GLU A 71 -3.70 -17.26 19.15
N ALA A 72 -4.89 -16.73 19.43
CA ALA A 72 -5.81 -17.28 20.43
C ALA A 72 -6.34 -18.68 20.05
N GLU A 73 -6.49 -18.95 18.74
CA GLU A 73 -6.87 -20.26 18.19
C GLU A 73 -5.68 -21.25 18.14
N GLY A 74 -4.53 -20.89 18.73
CA GLY A 74 -3.33 -21.72 18.82
C GLY A 74 -2.23 -21.38 17.81
N GLY A 75 -2.46 -20.37 16.96
CA GLY A 75 -1.47 -19.74 16.09
C GLY A 75 -0.66 -20.72 15.24
N TYR A 76 0.62 -20.41 15.07
CA TYR A 76 1.59 -21.27 14.37
C TYR A 76 1.73 -22.66 15.01
N LYS A 77 1.42 -22.82 16.30
CA LYS A 77 1.56 -24.11 17.00
C LYS A 77 0.41 -25.07 16.72
N ALA A 78 -0.82 -24.56 16.56
CA ALA A 78 -1.99 -25.37 16.22
C ALA A 78 -2.07 -25.70 14.73
N ASN A 79 -1.64 -24.78 13.86
CA ASN A 79 -1.58 -24.98 12.40
C ASN A 79 -0.23 -24.51 11.87
N PRO A 80 0.84 -25.33 11.98
CA PRO A 80 2.13 -24.97 11.41
C PRO A 80 2.01 -24.89 9.88
N PRO A 81 2.57 -23.84 9.25
CA PRO A 81 2.56 -23.72 7.81
C PRO A 81 3.31 -24.91 7.20
N THR A 82 2.69 -25.52 6.20
CA THR A 82 3.30 -26.62 5.45
C THR A 82 4.57 -26.15 4.75
N ALA A 83 5.50 -27.08 4.47
CA ALA A 83 6.74 -26.74 3.76
C ALA A 83 6.48 -26.03 2.42
N GLY A 84 5.37 -26.34 1.74
CA GLY A 84 4.94 -25.63 0.52
C GLY A 84 4.50 -24.18 0.79
N GLN A 85 3.73 -23.94 1.86
CA GLN A 85 3.36 -22.58 2.27
C GLN A 85 4.56 -21.72 2.64
N ILE A 86 5.56 -22.30 3.32
CA ILE A 86 6.80 -21.60 3.69
C ILE A 86 7.61 -21.23 2.44
N ARG A 87 7.77 -22.17 1.49
CA ARG A 87 8.55 -21.95 0.27
C ARG A 87 7.91 -20.92 -0.67
N ASN A 88 6.58 -20.88 -0.73
CA ASN A 88 5.84 -19.93 -1.55
C ASN A 88 5.46 -18.64 -0.81
N LEU A 89 5.96 -18.42 0.41
CA LEU A 89 5.63 -17.27 1.24
C LEU A 89 4.09 -17.05 1.41
N GLY A 90 3.31 -18.12 1.36
CA GLY A 90 1.85 -18.07 1.45
C GLY A 90 1.13 -17.52 0.21
N ILE A 91 1.79 -17.42 -0.95
CA ILE A 91 1.16 -16.97 -2.20
C ILE A 91 0.24 -18.07 -2.75
N LEU A 92 -1.07 -17.79 -2.83
CA LEU A 92 -2.08 -18.64 -3.45
C LEU A 92 -1.87 -18.72 -4.98
N GLY A 93 -1.96 -19.92 -5.57
CA GLY A 93 -1.85 -20.14 -7.02
C GLY A 93 -0.44 -20.40 -7.57
N LYS A 94 0.54 -20.66 -6.70
CA LYS A 94 1.91 -21.08 -7.08
C LYS A 94 2.19 -22.54 -6.74
N GLU A 95 1.18 -23.42 -6.81
CA GLU A 95 1.36 -24.83 -6.45
C GLU A 95 2.38 -25.54 -7.37
N GLU A 96 2.47 -25.13 -8.63
CA GLU A 96 3.43 -25.62 -9.63
C GLU A 96 4.90 -25.43 -9.18
N ASP A 97 5.24 -24.22 -8.72
CA ASP A 97 6.58 -23.88 -8.21
C ASP A 97 6.94 -24.73 -6.98
N SER A 98 5.97 -24.95 -6.09
CA SER A 98 6.14 -25.84 -4.94
C SER A 98 6.42 -27.28 -5.36
N ARG A 99 5.73 -27.79 -6.38
CA ARG A 99 5.86 -29.16 -6.88
C ARG A 99 7.22 -29.39 -7.54
N ALA A 100 7.72 -28.41 -8.30
CA ALA A 100 9.05 -28.46 -8.92
C ALA A 100 10.17 -28.55 -7.88
N VAL A 101 10.07 -27.81 -6.78
CA VAL A 101 11.09 -27.78 -5.71
C VAL A 101 10.98 -29.00 -4.76
N LEU A 102 9.79 -29.58 -4.60
CA LEU A 102 9.57 -30.75 -3.74
C LEU A 102 9.95 -32.08 -4.41
N GLY A 103 10.21 -32.09 -5.73
CA GLY A 103 10.72 -33.25 -6.44
C GLY A 103 9.90 -34.51 -6.14
N SER A 104 8.61 -34.52 -6.48
CA SER A 104 7.84 -35.76 -6.37
C SER A 104 8.38 -36.74 -7.41
N LYS A 105 8.96 -37.85 -6.95
CA LYS A 105 8.76 -39.13 -7.63
C LYS A 105 7.27 -39.46 -7.65
#